data_AF-A0A3M7CF01-F1
#
_entry.id   AF-A0A3M7CF01-F1
#
_cell.length_a   1.000
_cell.length_b   1.000
_cell.length_c   1.000
_cell.angle_alpha   90.00
_cell.angle_beta   90.00
_cell.angle_gamma   90.00
#
_symmetry.space_group_name_H-M   'P 1'
#
loop_
_entity.id
_entity.type
_entity.pdbx_description
1 polymer ?
#
loop_
_entity_poly.entity_id
_entity_poly.type
_entity_poly.pdbx_seq_one_letter_code
_entity_poly.pdbx_strand_id
1 'polypeptide(L)'
;MFVDIGHSNYTASICEFRKGELKVVSTAYDRHFGGRNFDKAIMDHFRTEWQEKYKIDIYSNPKARVRAAAAVEKLKKVLSANAAAPISVESIMEDKDVSGFLKRDELENLMKPLLERCTKPLEQALADAKLKQEDIDFVELVGGTSRVPALKQAVTDFFGGKTLNFTLNADEAIARGCAFSCAILSPVFRVRDFSVQDVVNYPIEFTWEKSPDIPDEDTSLTVFNRGNAMPSTKILTFYRKQPFDLEAKYAKPDMLPGKMNPWIGRFSVKGVKADSKDDFMICKLKARLNLHGVLNVEQGYYVEEQEVEEPVPEKEGEKNADVSTDSAVGSAFVSNRKEREGEDFEASEFSTERTDTERAAKRAKTEPSLTSKQAMETDDKAANGEAKPPAQKTRKVKKQVRKGDLPISSGTASLTDEIKNQYAEQEGQMISQDKLVADTEERKNELESEIYSTRNKVDEPYESNGYAEFCSEEEKAAIKDKCEKLEDWIYDDGDDATKAQYVAKLEELRATAGPVVQRFNDKRMEEEETRRKAAEEAAAAKRAEEEAAKQAAEEQRQAAEAAKKLQEQQNASKPDEEMKDAPADAEGEKPANVEEAS
;
A
#
# COMPACT_ATOMS: atom_id res chain seq x y z
N MET A 1 9.12 -18.69 3.13
CA MET A 1 8.83 -18.69 1.68
C MET A 1 7.34 -18.45 1.47
N PHE A 2 6.97 -17.63 0.50
CA PHE A 2 5.58 -17.45 0.05
C PHE A 2 5.36 -18.20 -1.26
N VAL A 3 4.25 -18.94 -1.32
CA VAL A 3 3.80 -19.66 -2.51
C VAL A 3 2.42 -19.12 -2.90
N ASP A 4 2.36 -18.41 -4.02
CA ASP A 4 1.13 -17.85 -4.58
C ASP A 4 0.73 -18.61 -5.83
N ILE A 5 -0.44 -19.26 -5.80
CA ILE A 5 -1.02 -19.93 -6.97
C ILE A 5 -2.39 -19.34 -7.25
N GLY A 6 -2.43 -18.43 -8.22
CA GLY A 6 -3.63 -17.70 -8.63
C GLY A 6 -4.40 -18.37 -9.77
N HIS A 7 -5.08 -17.55 -10.57
CA HIS A 7 -5.85 -18.03 -11.73
C HIS A 7 -4.94 -18.45 -12.90
N SER A 8 -3.84 -17.74 -13.16
CA SER A 8 -2.97 -17.96 -14.33
C SER A 8 -1.51 -18.22 -14.02
N ASN A 9 -1.05 -17.83 -12.83
CA ASN A 9 0.35 -17.77 -12.46
C ASN A 9 0.60 -18.50 -11.13
N TYR A 10 1.77 -19.10 -11.05
CA TYR A 10 2.40 -19.61 -9.85
C TYR A 10 3.63 -18.74 -9.57
N THR A 11 3.74 -18.17 -8.37
CA THR A 11 4.96 -17.49 -7.90
C THR A 11 5.46 -18.10 -6.59
N ALA A 12 6.77 -18.34 -6.49
CA ALA A 12 7.48 -18.68 -5.25
C ALA A 12 8.47 -17.57 -4.92
N SER A 13 8.37 -16.99 -3.73
CA SER A 13 9.30 -15.95 -3.25
C SER A 13 9.89 -16.29 -1.89
N ILE A 14 11.21 -16.21 -1.78
CA ILE A 14 11.92 -16.36 -0.51
C ILE A 14 12.21 -14.96 0.03
N CYS A 15 11.76 -14.71 1.25
CA CYS A 15 11.91 -13.42 1.92
C CYS A 15 12.58 -13.63 3.28
N GLU A 16 13.50 -12.74 3.62
CA GLU A 16 14.05 -12.58 4.95
C GLU A 16 13.25 -11.52 5.70
N PHE A 17 12.72 -11.89 6.87
CA PHE A 17 11.98 -10.98 7.75
C PHE A 17 12.81 -10.62 8.97
N ARG A 18 12.92 -9.33 9.23
CA ARG A 18 13.42 -8.79 10.50
C ARG A 18 12.42 -7.76 11.01
N LYS A 19 12.54 -7.36 12.28
CA LYS A 19 11.59 -6.42 12.89
C LYS A 19 11.62 -5.07 12.14
N GLY A 20 10.56 -4.78 11.40
CA GLY A 20 10.43 -3.52 10.63
C GLY A 20 11.03 -3.54 9.23
N GLU A 21 11.53 -4.69 8.74
CA GLU A 21 12.02 -4.80 7.37
C GLU A 21 11.73 -6.18 6.73
N LEU A 22 11.49 -6.16 5.42
CA LEU A 22 11.40 -7.31 4.55
C LEU A 22 12.38 -7.15 3.40
N LYS A 23 13.16 -8.20 3.16
CA LYS A 23 14.02 -8.32 1.98
C LYS A 23 13.66 -9.55 1.18
N VAL A 24 13.28 -9.36 -0.08
CA VAL A 24 13.12 -10.47 -1.02
C VAL A 24 14.50 -10.93 -1.45
N VAL A 25 14.79 -12.22 -1.25
CA VAL A 25 16.08 -12.84 -1.59
C VAL A 25 16.04 -13.39 -3.02
N SER A 26 14.95 -14.06 -3.36
CA SER A 26 14.73 -14.62 -4.70
C SER A 26 13.25 -14.77 -5.00
N THR A 27 12.92 -14.70 -6.29
CA THR A 27 11.58 -14.96 -6.81
C THR A 27 11.69 -15.80 -8.08
N ALA A 28 10.87 -16.84 -8.16
CA ALA A 28 10.70 -17.68 -9.33
C ALA A 28 9.21 -17.89 -9.61
N TYR A 29 8.87 -18.25 -10.85
CA TYR A 29 7.47 -18.36 -11.28
C TYR A 29 7.28 -19.34 -12.43
N ASP A 30 6.06 -19.88 -12.53
CA ASP A 30 5.51 -20.47 -13.75
C ASP A 30 4.30 -19.64 -14.19
N ARG A 31 4.44 -18.95 -15.34
CA ARG A 31 3.42 -18.03 -15.88
C ARG A 31 2.24 -18.74 -16.55
N HIS A 32 2.32 -20.06 -16.69
CA HIS A 32 1.33 -20.90 -17.34
C HIS A 32 0.87 -22.04 -16.41
N PHE A 33 0.82 -21.73 -15.12
CA PHE A 33 0.34 -22.61 -14.06
C PHE A 33 -0.65 -21.85 -13.17
N GLY A 34 -1.91 -22.23 -13.21
CA GLY A 34 -2.91 -21.68 -12.29
C GLY A 34 -4.28 -22.32 -12.50
N GLY A 35 -5.29 -21.81 -11.79
CA GLY A 35 -6.66 -22.33 -11.83
C GLY A 35 -7.24 -22.50 -13.23
N ARG A 36 -6.91 -21.63 -14.19
CA ARG A 36 -7.37 -21.73 -15.59
C ARG A 36 -6.93 -23.02 -16.28
N ASN A 37 -5.77 -23.56 -15.89
CA ASN A 37 -5.24 -24.80 -16.46
C ASN A 37 -6.01 -26.01 -15.93
N PHE A 38 -6.43 -25.96 -14.66
CA PHE A 38 -7.35 -26.93 -14.07
C PHE A 38 -8.70 -26.89 -14.78
N ASP A 39 -9.26 -25.68 -14.93
CA ASP A 39 -10.55 -25.49 -15.59
C ASP A 39 -10.50 -26.00 -17.05
N LYS A 40 -9.41 -25.72 -17.78
CA LYS A 40 -9.23 -26.21 -19.15
C LYS A 40 -9.25 -27.73 -19.24
N ALA A 41 -8.56 -28.45 -18.36
CA ALA A 41 -8.52 -29.91 -18.47
C ALA A 41 -9.83 -30.58 -18.07
N ILE A 42 -10.53 -30.04 -17.06
CA ILE A 42 -11.89 -30.49 -16.74
C ILE A 42 -12.82 -30.22 -17.94
N MET A 43 -12.69 -29.05 -18.57
CA MET A 43 -13.46 -28.70 -19.75
C MET A 43 -13.17 -29.61 -20.94
N ASP A 44 -11.90 -29.95 -21.21
CA ASP A 44 -11.53 -30.87 -22.30
C ASP A 44 -12.03 -32.30 -22.04
N HIS A 45 -12.03 -32.74 -20.77
CA HIS A 45 -12.61 -34.02 -20.36
C HIS A 45 -14.12 -34.07 -20.65
N PHE A 46 -14.89 -33.10 -20.14
CA PHE A 46 -16.33 -33.05 -20.36
C PHE A 46 -16.71 -32.74 -21.81
N ARG A 47 -15.88 -32.01 -22.56
CA ARG A 47 -16.07 -31.84 -24.00
C ARG A 47 -16.09 -33.19 -24.70
N THR A 48 -15.13 -34.07 -24.39
CA THR A 48 -15.03 -35.40 -24.99
C THR A 48 -16.24 -36.25 -24.58
N GLU A 49 -16.56 -36.27 -23.28
CA GLU A 49 -17.71 -37.02 -22.76
C GLU A 49 -19.03 -36.56 -23.39
N TRP A 50 -19.26 -35.25 -23.50
CA TRP A 50 -20.52 -34.71 -24.03
C TRP A 50 -20.62 -34.82 -25.55
N GLN A 51 -19.50 -34.79 -26.27
CA GLN A 51 -19.47 -35.13 -27.69
C GLN A 51 -19.87 -36.59 -27.92
N GLU A 52 -19.43 -37.51 -27.07
CA GLU A 52 -19.78 -38.92 -27.19
C GLU A 52 -21.23 -39.20 -26.78
N LYS A 53 -21.66 -38.68 -25.62
CA LYS A 53 -22.96 -38.97 -24.99
C LYS A 53 -24.12 -38.18 -25.58
N TYR A 54 -23.93 -36.89 -25.83
CA TYR A 54 -24.99 -35.97 -26.26
C TYR A 54 -24.85 -35.50 -27.72
N LYS A 55 -23.75 -35.90 -28.39
CA LYS A 55 -23.41 -35.50 -29.77
C LYS A 55 -23.32 -33.98 -29.95
N ILE A 56 -22.87 -33.26 -28.91
CA ILE A 56 -22.67 -31.81 -28.94
C ILE A 56 -21.20 -31.45 -28.79
N ASP A 57 -20.72 -30.45 -29.53
CA ASP A 57 -19.40 -29.87 -29.29
C ASP A 57 -19.52 -28.47 -28.67
N ILE A 58 -19.26 -28.37 -27.36
CA ILE A 58 -19.32 -27.10 -26.63
C ILE A 58 -18.33 -26.05 -27.14
N TYR A 59 -17.30 -26.41 -27.92
CA TYR A 59 -16.36 -25.45 -28.48
C TYR A 59 -16.84 -24.83 -29.79
N SER A 60 -17.86 -25.43 -30.43
CA SER A 60 -18.48 -24.86 -31.63
C SER A 60 -19.33 -23.62 -31.33
N ASN A 61 -19.82 -23.47 -30.08
CA ASN A 61 -20.67 -22.36 -29.66
C ASN A 61 -20.03 -21.56 -28.51
N PRO A 62 -19.72 -20.26 -28.70
CA PRO A 62 -19.12 -19.41 -27.67
C PRO A 62 -19.95 -19.30 -26.38
N LYS A 63 -21.29 -19.24 -26.48
CA LYS A 63 -22.18 -19.16 -25.30
C LYS A 63 -22.14 -20.45 -24.49
N ALA A 64 -22.20 -21.59 -25.16
CA ALA A 64 -22.09 -22.91 -24.55
C ALA A 64 -20.76 -23.06 -23.81
N ARG A 65 -19.65 -22.64 -24.43
CA ARG A 65 -18.32 -22.65 -23.82
C ARG A 65 -18.26 -21.82 -22.54
N VAL A 66 -18.84 -20.62 -22.52
CA VAL A 66 -18.85 -19.77 -21.31
C VAL A 66 -19.70 -20.39 -20.20
N ARG A 67 -20.89 -20.93 -20.52
CA ARG A 67 -21.74 -21.62 -19.53
C ARG A 67 -21.04 -22.84 -18.94
N ALA A 68 -20.41 -23.66 -19.79
CA ALA A 68 -19.60 -24.79 -19.35
C ALA A 68 -18.41 -24.34 -18.46
N ALA A 69 -17.69 -23.28 -18.83
CA ALA A 69 -16.56 -22.77 -18.05
C ALA A 69 -16.98 -22.39 -16.62
N ALA A 70 -18.11 -21.68 -16.48
CA ALA A 70 -18.62 -21.30 -15.16
C ALA A 70 -19.02 -22.51 -14.31
N ALA A 71 -19.61 -23.54 -14.92
CA ALA A 71 -19.96 -24.78 -14.22
C ALA A 71 -18.71 -25.59 -13.82
N VAL A 72 -17.71 -25.65 -14.70
CA VAL A 72 -16.42 -26.31 -14.44
C VAL A 72 -15.65 -25.63 -13.31
N GLU A 73 -15.60 -24.30 -13.26
CA GLU A 73 -14.93 -23.58 -12.18
C GLU A 73 -15.59 -23.88 -10.82
N LYS A 74 -16.93 -23.91 -10.78
CA LYS A 74 -17.70 -24.31 -9.59
C LYS A 74 -17.38 -25.75 -9.19
N LEU A 75 -17.35 -26.67 -10.15
CA LEU A 75 -17.01 -28.08 -9.91
C LEU A 75 -15.62 -28.22 -9.26
N LYS A 76 -14.60 -27.55 -9.82
CA LYS A 76 -13.23 -27.53 -9.26
C LYS A 76 -13.22 -27.07 -7.80
N LYS A 77 -13.96 -26.00 -7.47
CA LYS A 77 -14.06 -25.48 -6.10
C LYS A 77 -14.71 -26.52 -5.17
N VAL A 78 -15.79 -27.17 -5.59
CA VAL A 78 -16.45 -28.23 -4.82
C VAL A 78 -15.51 -29.42 -4.59
N LEU A 79 -14.74 -29.84 -5.61
CA LEU A 79 -13.77 -30.94 -5.50
C LEU A 79 -12.60 -30.64 -4.58
N SER A 80 -12.34 -29.36 -4.28
CA SER A 80 -11.33 -28.99 -3.26
C SER A 80 -11.80 -29.30 -1.83
N ALA A 81 -13.12 -29.37 -1.60
CA ALA A 81 -13.71 -29.75 -0.31
C ALA A 81 -14.16 -31.23 -0.30
N ASN A 82 -14.84 -31.68 -1.37
CA ASN A 82 -15.46 -32.99 -1.48
C ASN A 82 -14.64 -33.95 -2.36
N ALA A 83 -14.72 -35.26 -2.11
CA ALA A 83 -13.98 -36.26 -2.88
C ALA A 83 -14.57 -36.52 -4.28
N ALA A 84 -15.82 -36.11 -4.51
CA ALA A 84 -16.47 -36.20 -5.81
C ALA A 84 -17.61 -35.17 -5.91
N ALA A 85 -17.99 -34.81 -7.13
CA ALA A 85 -19.06 -33.86 -7.37
C ALA A 85 -19.71 -34.06 -8.75
N PRO A 86 -21.04 -33.86 -8.87
CA PRO A 86 -21.72 -33.81 -10.15
C PRO A 86 -21.53 -32.45 -10.82
N ILE A 87 -21.62 -32.43 -12.15
CA ILE A 87 -21.80 -31.22 -12.96
C ILE A 87 -23.08 -31.36 -13.77
N SER A 88 -23.89 -30.30 -13.79
CA SER A 88 -25.09 -30.22 -14.62
C SER A 88 -25.19 -28.82 -15.22
N VAL A 89 -25.47 -28.74 -16.52
CA VAL A 89 -25.68 -27.48 -17.23
C VAL A 89 -26.92 -27.63 -18.10
N GLU A 90 -27.94 -26.84 -17.77
CA GLU A 90 -29.21 -26.82 -18.50
C GLU A 90 -29.11 -26.02 -19.78
N SER A 91 -29.77 -26.51 -20.83
CA SER A 91 -29.91 -25.89 -22.14
C SER A 91 -28.57 -25.35 -22.66
N ILE A 92 -27.55 -26.22 -22.67
CA ILE A 92 -26.19 -25.81 -23.05
C ILE A 92 -26.12 -25.48 -24.55
N MET A 93 -26.76 -26.32 -25.37
CA MET A 93 -26.89 -26.21 -26.82
C MET A 93 -28.10 -27.02 -27.29
N GLU A 94 -28.82 -26.54 -28.30
CA GLU A 94 -29.93 -27.28 -28.94
C GLU A 94 -31.00 -27.79 -27.95
N ASP A 95 -31.29 -27.00 -26.91
CA ASP A 95 -32.20 -27.34 -25.81
C ASP A 95 -31.87 -28.66 -25.11
N LYS A 96 -30.60 -29.09 -25.18
CA LYS A 96 -30.09 -30.26 -24.48
C LYS A 96 -29.46 -29.85 -23.15
N ASP A 97 -29.79 -30.62 -22.13
CA ASP A 97 -29.13 -30.57 -20.83
C ASP A 97 -27.97 -31.56 -20.81
N VAL A 98 -26.85 -31.14 -20.22
CA VAL A 98 -25.70 -32.03 -20.01
C VAL A 98 -25.48 -32.28 -18.53
N SER A 99 -25.12 -33.52 -18.23
CA SER A 99 -24.78 -33.96 -16.88
C SER A 99 -23.53 -34.82 -16.92
N GLY A 100 -22.73 -34.73 -15.87
CA GLY A 100 -21.50 -35.49 -15.67
C GLY A 100 -21.18 -35.62 -14.19
N PHE A 101 -20.15 -36.39 -13.90
CA PHE A 101 -19.68 -36.63 -12.55
C PHE A 101 -18.17 -36.75 -12.57
N LEU A 102 -17.48 -36.11 -11.62
CA LEU A 102 -16.03 -36.17 -11.53
C LEU A 102 -15.60 -36.45 -10.09
N LYS A 103 -14.65 -37.37 -9.93
CA LYS A 103 -13.98 -37.60 -8.65
C LYS A 103 -12.71 -36.76 -8.54
N ARG A 104 -12.29 -36.48 -7.31
CA ARG A 104 -11.04 -35.76 -7.02
C ARG A 104 -9.85 -36.51 -7.60
N ASP A 105 -9.76 -37.82 -7.40
CA ASP A 105 -8.67 -38.64 -7.91
C ASP A 105 -8.59 -38.60 -9.46
N GLU A 106 -9.74 -38.53 -10.13
CA GLU A 106 -9.81 -38.38 -11.59
C GLU A 106 -9.30 -36.99 -12.03
N LEU A 107 -9.69 -35.92 -11.32
CA LEU A 107 -9.15 -34.58 -11.54
C LEU A 107 -7.62 -34.53 -11.35
N GLU A 108 -7.11 -35.14 -10.29
CA GLU A 108 -5.68 -35.19 -10.00
C GLU A 108 -4.92 -35.93 -11.10
N ASN A 109 -5.49 -37.01 -11.63
CA ASN A 109 -4.94 -37.73 -12.79
C ASN A 109 -4.94 -36.88 -14.07
N LEU A 110 -6.03 -36.15 -14.36
CA LEU A 110 -6.09 -35.20 -15.48
C LEU A 110 -5.03 -34.11 -15.34
N MET A 111 -4.66 -33.77 -14.10
CA MET A 111 -3.73 -32.70 -13.75
C MET A 111 -2.30 -33.14 -13.51
N LYS A 112 -1.99 -34.42 -13.66
CA LYS A 112 -0.65 -34.96 -13.45
C LYS A 112 0.46 -34.18 -14.20
N PRO A 113 0.32 -33.82 -15.50
CA PRO A 113 1.36 -33.05 -16.20
C PRO A 113 1.60 -31.66 -15.61
N LEU A 114 0.59 -31.07 -14.97
CA LEU A 114 0.71 -29.79 -14.29
C LEU A 114 1.36 -29.98 -12.92
N LEU A 115 0.91 -30.97 -12.14
CA LEU A 115 1.45 -31.29 -10.81
C LEU A 115 2.94 -31.64 -10.85
N GLU A 116 3.41 -32.33 -11.90
CA GLU A 116 4.84 -32.62 -12.13
C GLU A 116 5.72 -31.37 -12.28
N ARG A 117 5.13 -30.21 -12.60
CA ARG A 117 5.83 -28.92 -12.69
C ARG A 117 5.72 -28.08 -11.43
N CYS A 118 4.96 -28.53 -10.43
CA CYS A 118 4.67 -27.77 -9.20
C CYS A 118 5.94 -27.42 -8.40
N THR A 119 6.97 -28.27 -8.45
CA THR A 119 8.21 -28.07 -7.69
C THR A 119 9.20 -27.15 -8.37
N LYS A 120 9.11 -26.94 -9.69
CA LYS A 120 10.11 -26.20 -10.45
C LYS A 120 10.32 -24.76 -9.96
N PRO A 121 9.26 -23.97 -9.66
CA PRO A 121 9.46 -22.63 -9.08
C PRO A 121 10.11 -22.67 -7.69
N LEU A 122 9.81 -23.69 -6.87
CA LEU A 122 10.40 -23.85 -5.54
C LEU A 122 11.90 -24.17 -5.64
N GLU A 123 12.27 -25.11 -6.50
CA GLU A 123 13.66 -25.49 -6.80
C GLU A 123 14.46 -24.28 -7.30
N GLN A 124 13.90 -23.54 -8.26
CA GLN A 124 14.55 -22.36 -8.83
C GLN A 124 14.72 -21.25 -7.79
N ALA A 125 13.71 -20.98 -6.97
CA ALA A 125 13.80 -19.97 -5.91
C ALA A 125 14.89 -20.33 -4.88
N LEU A 126 14.97 -21.59 -4.45
CA LEU A 126 16.01 -22.08 -3.54
C LEU A 126 17.40 -21.99 -4.16
N ALA A 127 17.56 -22.40 -5.42
CA ALA A 127 18.82 -22.33 -6.15
C ALA A 127 19.31 -20.88 -6.30
N ASP A 128 18.42 -19.95 -6.64
CA ASP A 128 18.75 -18.53 -6.76
C ASP A 128 19.08 -17.88 -5.41
N ALA A 129 18.41 -18.31 -4.33
CA ALA A 129 18.73 -17.88 -2.97
C ALA A 129 19.98 -18.55 -2.39
N LYS A 130 20.48 -19.62 -3.04
CA LYS A 130 21.56 -20.49 -2.52
C LYS A 130 21.22 -21.08 -1.15
N LEU A 131 19.96 -21.43 -0.94
CA LEU A 131 19.44 -22.04 0.29
C LEU A 131 18.98 -23.47 0.04
N LYS A 132 18.99 -24.28 1.10
CA LYS A 132 18.42 -25.63 1.11
C LYS A 132 16.97 -25.56 1.59
N GLN A 133 16.23 -26.65 1.39
CA GLN A 133 14.84 -26.78 1.86
C GLN A 133 14.73 -26.64 3.40
N GLU A 134 15.75 -27.11 4.12
CA GLU A 134 15.85 -27.08 5.58
C GLU A 134 15.97 -25.66 6.13
N ASP A 135 16.59 -24.75 5.37
CA ASP A 135 16.85 -23.36 5.77
C ASP A 135 15.60 -22.47 5.75
N ILE A 136 14.48 -22.97 5.21
CA ILE A 136 13.22 -22.22 5.12
C ILE A 136 12.41 -22.41 6.40
N ASP A 137 12.25 -21.39 7.24
CA ASP A 137 11.51 -21.53 8.50
C ASP A 137 10.02 -21.87 8.29
N PHE A 138 9.33 -21.06 7.47
CA PHE A 138 7.88 -21.13 7.25
C PHE A 138 7.54 -21.12 5.76
N VAL A 139 6.48 -21.84 5.38
CA VAL A 139 5.95 -21.87 4.02
C VAL A 139 4.51 -21.38 4.04
N GLU A 140 4.29 -20.14 3.62
CA GLU A 140 2.97 -19.50 3.61
C GLU A 140 2.32 -19.63 2.23
N LEU A 141 1.11 -20.18 2.17
CA LEU A 141 0.35 -20.33 0.92
C LEU A 141 -0.69 -19.22 0.76
N VAL A 142 -0.70 -18.60 -0.40
CA VAL A 142 -1.71 -17.61 -0.83
C VAL A 142 -2.20 -17.92 -2.24
N GLY A 143 -3.23 -17.21 -2.68
CA GLY A 143 -3.81 -17.37 -4.02
C GLY A 143 -4.87 -18.47 -4.08
N GLY A 144 -5.91 -18.23 -4.87
CA GLY A 144 -7.13 -19.04 -4.82
C GLY A 144 -6.97 -20.53 -5.19
N THR A 145 -5.99 -20.85 -6.03
CA THR A 145 -5.75 -22.22 -6.50
C THR A 145 -4.90 -23.03 -5.52
N SER A 146 -4.20 -22.40 -4.59
CA SER A 146 -3.47 -23.07 -3.50
C SER A 146 -4.38 -23.91 -2.58
N ARG A 147 -5.71 -23.73 -2.67
CA ARG A 147 -6.71 -24.50 -1.93
C ARG A 147 -6.84 -25.95 -2.39
N VAL A 148 -6.40 -26.28 -3.61
CA VAL A 148 -6.47 -27.64 -4.17
C VAL A 148 -5.60 -28.60 -3.33
N PRO A 149 -6.17 -29.69 -2.77
CA PRO A 149 -5.44 -30.62 -1.90
C PRO A 149 -4.15 -31.19 -2.52
N ALA A 150 -4.18 -31.62 -3.78
CA ALA A 150 -3.00 -32.14 -4.47
C ALA A 150 -1.83 -31.14 -4.57
N LEU A 151 -2.12 -29.85 -4.69
CA LEU A 151 -1.08 -28.81 -4.69
C LEU A 151 -0.48 -28.64 -3.30
N LYS A 152 -1.30 -28.63 -2.25
CA LYS A 152 -0.81 -28.58 -0.87
C LYS A 152 0.07 -29.79 -0.57
N GLN A 153 -0.35 -30.98 -1.01
CA GLN A 153 0.44 -32.19 -0.81
C GLN A 153 1.77 -32.11 -1.57
N ALA A 154 1.76 -31.71 -2.83
CA ALA A 154 2.99 -31.56 -3.62
C ALA A 154 4.00 -30.57 -2.99
N VAL A 155 3.52 -29.45 -2.45
CA VAL A 155 4.38 -28.48 -1.74
C VAL A 155 4.87 -29.05 -0.40
N THR A 156 4.01 -29.75 0.34
CA THR A 156 4.36 -30.41 1.62
C THR A 156 5.44 -31.48 1.41
N ASP A 157 5.26 -32.33 0.40
CA ASP A 157 6.21 -33.38 0.05
C ASP A 157 7.56 -32.81 -0.38
N PHE A 158 7.54 -31.71 -1.14
CA PHE A 158 8.77 -31.02 -1.55
C PHE A 158 9.59 -30.51 -0.36
N PHE A 159 8.95 -30.05 0.73
CA PHE A 159 9.62 -29.62 1.95
C PHE A 159 9.76 -30.74 3.00
N GLY A 160 9.72 -32.01 2.58
CA GLY A 160 9.97 -33.14 3.48
C GLY A 160 8.90 -33.33 4.56
N GLY A 161 7.65 -33.01 4.25
CA GLY A 161 6.54 -33.14 5.21
C GLY A 161 6.37 -31.94 6.14
N LYS A 162 7.08 -30.83 5.91
CA LYS A 162 6.93 -29.59 6.69
C LYS A 162 5.50 -29.07 6.64
N THR A 163 4.97 -28.66 7.79
CA THR A 163 3.63 -28.07 7.90
C THR A 163 3.55 -26.75 7.15
N LEU A 164 2.55 -26.62 6.29
CA LEU A 164 2.24 -25.39 5.56
C LEU A 164 1.49 -24.40 6.47
N ASN A 165 1.82 -23.13 6.34
CA ASN A 165 1.19 -22.04 7.07
C ASN A 165 0.10 -21.37 6.21
N PHE A 166 -0.95 -20.91 6.90
CA PHE A 166 -2.10 -20.21 6.34
C PHE A 166 -2.47 -19.02 7.23
N THR A 167 -1.46 -18.32 7.77
CA THR A 167 -1.69 -17.21 8.71
C THR A 167 -2.25 -15.98 8.01
N LEU A 168 -1.98 -15.86 6.71
CA LEU A 168 -2.48 -14.81 5.84
C LEU A 168 -3.82 -15.23 5.20
N ASN A 169 -4.70 -14.23 4.99
CA ASN A 169 -5.88 -14.43 4.16
C ASN A 169 -5.44 -14.60 2.69
N ALA A 170 -5.62 -15.80 2.14
CA ALA A 170 -5.15 -16.17 0.81
C ALA A 170 -5.73 -15.33 -0.34
N ASP A 171 -6.90 -14.69 -0.16
CA ASP A 171 -7.53 -13.86 -1.20
C ASP A 171 -7.20 -12.38 -1.05
N GLU A 172 -6.95 -11.91 0.18
CA GLU A 172 -6.85 -10.48 0.48
C GLU A 172 -5.42 -10.01 0.79
N ALA A 173 -4.50 -10.92 1.12
CA ALA A 173 -3.16 -10.57 1.59
C ALA A 173 -2.41 -9.64 0.62
N ILE A 174 -2.51 -9.91 -0.68
CA ILE A 174 -1.88 -9.10 -1.73
C ILE A 174 -2.50 -7.69 -1.74
N ALA A 175 -3.83 -7.59 -1.81
CA ALA A 175 -4.53 -6.31 -1.86
C ALA A 175 -4.28 -5.46 -0.60
N ARG A 176 -4.28 -6.07 0.59
CA ARG A 176 -3.97 -5.40 1.86
C ARG A 176 -2.52 -4.91 1.89
N GLY A 177 -1.57 -5.69 1.40
CA GLY A 177 -0.16 -5.29 1.25
C GLY A 177 0.01 -4.11 0.29
N CYS A 178 -0.70 -4.11 -0.85
CA CYS A 178 -0.73 -2.99 -1.78
C CYS A 178 -1.31 -1.71 -1.15
N ALA A 179 -2.43 -1.81 -0.44
CA ALA A 179 -3.03 -0.67 0.26
C ALA A 179 -2.08 -0.09 1.32
N PHE A 180 -1.40 -0.96 2.09
CA PHE A 180 -0.40 -0.54 3.06
C PHE A 180 0.81 0.14 2.38
N SER A 181 1.27 -0.40 1.25
CA SER A 181 2.37 0.18 0.47
C SER A 181 2.00 1.56 -0.11
N CYS A 182 0.75 1.73 -0.54
CA CYS A 182 0.21 3.03 -0.95
C CYS A 182 0.19 4.03 0.22
N ALA A 183 -0.19 3.57 1.42
CA ALA A 183 -0.16 4.39 2.62
C ALA A 183 1.27 4.81 3.02
N ILE A 184 2.27 3.93 2.87
CA ILE A 184 3.70 4.27 3.07
C ILE A 184 4.14 5.39 2.11
N LEU A 185 3.70 5.35 0.85
CA LEU A 185 4.06 6.34 -0.17
C LEU A 185 3.27 7.66 -0.03
N SER A 186 2.22 7.69 0.78
CA SER A 186 1.40 8.89 0.97
C SER A 186 2.11 9.93 1.84
N PRO A 187 2.16 11.21 1.43
CA PRO A 187 2.69 12.27 2.28
C PRO A 187 1.74 12.66 3.42
N VAL A 188 0.48 12.19 3.38
CA VAL A 188 -0.59 12.57 4.33
C VAL A 188 -0.73 11.54 5.44
N PHE A 189 -0.66 10.25 5.10
CA PHE A 189 -0.82 9.17 6.07
C PHE A 189 0.51 8.84 6.73
N ARG A 190 0.54 8.77 8.06
CA ARG A 190 1.67 8.23 8.81
C ARG A 190 1.36 6.81 9.22
N VAL A 191 2.15 5.87 8.74
CA VAL A 191 2.08 4.47 9.11
C VAL A 191 3.32 4.07 9.91
N ARG A 192 3.31 2.88 10.51
CA ARG A 192 4.50 2.34 11.18
C ARG A 192 5.61 2.14 10.14
N ASP A 193 6.82 2.57 10.48
CA ASP A 193 8.01 2.36 9.66
C ASP A 193 8.17 0.87 9.32
N PHE A 194 8.12 0.55 8.02
CA PHE A 194 8.36 -0.77 7.49
C PHE A 194 9.09 -0.66 6.16
N SER A 195 10.32 -1.19 6.10
CA SER A 195 11.16 -1.16 4.90
C SER A 195 10.92 -2.39 4.04
N VAL A 196 10.72 -2.20 2.74
CA VAL A 196 10.57 -3.29 1.77
C VAL A 196 11.66 -3.16 0.71
N GLN A 197 12.49 -4.18 0.59
CA GLN A 197 13.47 -4.33 -0.48
C GLN A 197 13.09 -5.53 -1.34
N ASP A 198 12.90 -5.28 -2.62
CA ASP A 198 12.60 -6.34 -3.59
C ASP A 198 13.89 -6.74 -4.35
N VAL A 199 13.81 -7.69 -5.28
CA VAL A 199 14.97 -8.27 -5.97
C VAL A 199 14.94 -8.01 -7.47
N VAL A 200 16.12 -7.74 -8.04
CA VAL A 200 16.31 -7.65 -9.49
C VAL A 200 16.27 -9.05 -10.11
N ASN A 201 15.27 -9.31 -10.94
CA ASN A 201 15.08 -10.62 -11.58
C ASN A 201 15.89 -10.80 -12.87
N TYR A 202 16.13 -9.72 -13.61
CA TYR A 202 16.80 -9.75 -14.91
C TYR A 202 17.98 -8.78 -14.91
N PRO A 203 19.19 -9.23 -15.30
CA PRO A 203 20.34 -8.34 -15.36
C PRO A 203 20.18 -7.28 -16.45
N ILE A 204 20.52 -6.03 -16.13
CA ILE A 204 20.45 -4.89 -17.04
C ILE A 204 21.88 -4.43 -17.38
N GLU A 205 22.18 -4.42 -18.66
CA GLU A 205 23.41 -3.93 -19.25
C GLU A 205 23.19 -2.56 -19.91
N PHE A 206 24.15 -1.67 -19.72
CA PHE A 206 24.28 -0.45 -20.50
C PHE A 206 25.36 -0.63 -21.53
N THR A 207 25.09 -0.21 -22.77
CA THR A 207 26.03 -0.11 -23.87
C THR A 207 26.14 1.33 -24.34
N TRP A 208 27.32 1.75 -24.79
CA TRP A 208 27.54 3.11 -25.28
C TRP A 208 28.49 3.13 -26.48
N GLU A 209 28.46 4.23 -27.24
CA GLU A 209 29.34 4.44 -28.38
C GLU A 209 30.80 4.63 -27.93
N LYS A 210 31.74 4.03 -28.66
CA LYS A 210 33.18 4.12 -28.38
C LYS A 210 33.71 5.52 -28.70
N SER A 211 34.50 6.11 -27.80
CA SER A 211 35.24 7.34 -28.15
C SER A 211 36.34 7.02 -29.16
N PRO A 212 36.51 7.80 -30.24
CA PRO A 212 37.69 7.70 -31.10
C PRO A 212 38.99 8.01 -30.33
N ASP A 213 38.91 8.80 -29.26
CA ASP A 213 40.04 9.22 -28.44
C ASP A 213 40.45 8.22 -27.34
N ILE A 214 39.69 7.13 -27.13
CA ILE A 214 39.97 6.10 -26.10
C ILE A 214 39.99 4.71 -26.76
N PRO A 215 41.17 4.23 -27.21
CA PRO A 215 41.28 3.00 -27.99
C PRO A 215 40.86 1.72 -27.25
N ASP A 216 41.00 1.68 -25.92
CA ASP A 216 40.77 0.49 -25.07
C ASP A 216 39.52 0.63 -24.18
N GLU A 217 38.57 1.49 -24.54
CA GLU A 217 37.34 1.68 -23.76
C GLU A 217 36.41 0.45 -23.87
N ASP A 218 36.03 -0.13 -22.73
CA ASP A 218 34.90 -1.06 -22.66
C ASP A 218 33.61 -0.35 -23.09
N THR A 219 32.84 -0.96 -23.99
CA THR A 219 31.61 -0.36 -24.54
C THR A 219 30.34 -0.91 -23.90
N SER A 220 30.47 -1.78 -22.89
CA SER A 220 29.31 -2.33 -22.17
C SER A 220 29.62 -2.60 -20.70
N LEU A 221 28.60 -2.48 -19.84
CA LEU A 221 28.68 -2.80 -18.42
C LEU A 221 27.33 -3.28 -17.90
N THR A 222 27.33 -4.43 -17.22
CA THR A 222 26.15 -4.89 -16.48
C THR A 222 26.05 -4.13 -15.16
N VAL A 223 25.04 -3.25 -15.04
CA VAL A 223 24.89 -2.31 -13.93
C VAL A 223 24.04 -2.88 -12.81
N PHE A 224 22.98 -3.59 -13.17
CA PHE A 224 22.08 -4.25 -12.22
C PHE A 224 22.11 -5.75 -12.49
N ASN A 225 22.62 -6.53 -11.55
CA ASN A 225 22.70 -7.99 -11.66
C ASN A 225 21.46 -8.66 -11.05
N ARG A 226 21.19 -9.89 -11.49
CA ARG A 226 20.16 -10.74 -10.89
C ARG A 226 20.50 -11.01 -9.43
N GLY A 227 19.52 -10.87 -8.53
CA GLY A 227 19.72 -11.03 -7.09
C GLY A 227 20.11 -9.74 -6.35
N ASN A 228 20.39 -8.64 -7.06
CA ASN A 228 20.61 -7.36 -6.40
C ASN A 228 19.31 -6.86 -5.75
N ALA A 229 19.42 -6.18 -4.61
CA ALA A 229 18.27 -5.52 -3.99
C ALA A 229 17.83 -4.28 -4.81
N MET A 230 16.53 -4.04 -4.86
CA MET A 230 15.91 -2.84 -5.41
C MET A 230 15.03 -2.13 -4.36
N PRO A 231 14.96 -0.79 -4.35
CA PRO A 231 15.54 0.16 -5.32
C PRO A 231 17.07 0.26 -5.25
N SER A 232 17.72 0.54 -6.39
CA SER A 232 19.18 0.62 -6.48
C SER A 232 19.64 1.78 -7.37
N THR A 233 20.71 2.47 -6.97
CA THR A 233 21.30 3.58 -7.73
C THR A 233 22.77 3.27 -8.02
N LYS A 234 23.19 3.47 -9.28
CA LYS A 234 24.58 3.34 -9.73
C LYS A 234 24.98 4.58 -10.51
N ILE A 235 26.20 5.07 -10.25
CA ILE A 235 26.76 6.22 -10.94
C ILE A 235 27.75 5.71 -11.97
N LEU A 236 27.49 5.99 -13.24
CA LEU A 236 28.37 5.68 -14.37
C LEU A 236 29.21 6.92 -14.68
N THR A 237 30.52 6.76 -14.83
CA THR A 237 31.45 7.86 -15.13
C THR A 237 32.01 7.68 -16.53
N PHE A 238 31.87 8.69 -17.38
CA PHE A 238 32.33 8.71 -18.76
C PHE A 238 33.28 9.87 -19.00
N TYR A 239 34.26 9.66 -19.86
CA TYR A 239 35.21 10.69 -20.30
C TYR A 239 34.92 11.00 -21.76
N ARG A 240 34.26 12.13 -22.05
CA ARG A 240 33.74 12.43 -23.39
C ARG A 240 34.03 13.88 -23.78
N LYS A 241 34.30 14.09 -25.07
CA LYS A 241 34.46 15.43 -25.68
C LYS A 241 33.20 15.94 -26.38
N GLN A 242 32.27 15.03 -26.71
CA GLN A 242 31.05 15.31 -27.45
C GLN A 242 29.83 14.61 -26.83
N PRO A 243 28.60 15.05 -27.16
CA PRO A 243 27.37 14.35 -26.81
C PRO A 243 27.42 12.88 -27.24
N PHE A 244 26.81 12.01 -26.46
CA PHE A 244 26.84 10.57 -26.71
C PHE A 244 25.55 9.91 -26.23
N ASP A 245 25.33 8.70 -26.73
CA ASP A 245 24.16 7.89 -26.43
C ASP A 245 24.54 6.67 -25.60
N LEU A 246 23.61 6.32 -24.70
CA LEU A 246 23.64 5.07 -23.95
C LEU A 246 22.38 4.28 -24.27
N GLU A 247 22.51 2.98 -24.38
CA GLU A 247 21.41 2.07 -24.59
C GLU A 247 21.37 1.04 -23.46
N ALA A 248 20.19 0.87 -22.86
CA ALA A 248 19.96 -0.13 -21.84
C ALA A 248 19.24 -1.33 -22.45
N LYS A 249 19.75 -2.52 -22.17
CA LYS A 249 19.19 -3.80 -22.60
C LYS A 249 19.34 -4.86 -21.52
N TYR A 250 18.53 -5.91 -21.57
CA TYR A 250 18.75 -7.06 -20.71
C TYR A 250 20.00 -7.83 -21.15
N ALA A 251 20.93 -8.06 -20.22
CA ALA A 251 22.24 -8.66 -20.53
C ALA A 251 22.12 -10.12 -21.01
N LYS A 252 21.07 -10.83 -20.58
CA LYS A 252 20.78 -12.21 -20.95
C LYS A 252 19.38 -12.34 -21.58
N PRO A 253 19.24 -12.08 -22.89
CA PRO A 253 17.96 -12.18 -23.58
C PRO A 253 17.29 -13.56 -23.46
N ASP A 254 18.08 -14.64 -23.39
CA ASP A 254 17.58 -16.01 -23.28
C ASP A 254 16.82 -16.29 -21.97
N MET A 255 17.04 -15.47 -20.94
CA MET A 255 16.32 -15.57 -19.66
C MET A 255 14.96 -14.87 -19.71
N LEU A 256 14.70 -14.05 -20.72
CA LEU A 256 13.44 -13.34 -20.87
C LEU A 256 12.35 -14.33 -21.32
N PRO A 257 11.10 -14.13 -20.87
CA PRO A 257 10.00 -14.99 -21.29
C PRO A 257 9.73 -14.86 -22.79
N GLY A 258 9.65 -16.00 -23.47
CA GLY A 258 9.27 -16.05 -24.88
C GLY A 258 10.29 -15.35 -25.78
N LYS A 259 9.80 -14.59 -26.76
CA LYS A 259 10.62 -13.84 -27.72
C LYS A 259 10.49 -12.34 -27.49
N MET A 260 10.72 -11.90 -26.26
CA MET A 260 10.65 -10.47 -25.93
C MET A 260 11.89 -9.74 -26.45
N ASN A 261 11.68 -8.50 -26.91
CA ASN A 261 12.77 -7.61 -27.27
C ASN A 261 13.57 -7.27 -26.00
N PRO A 262 14.90 -7.51 -25.95
CA PRO A 262 15.71 -7.22 -24.79
C PRO A 262 15.97 -5.72 -24.56
N TRP A 263 15.59 -4.87 -25.51
CA TRP A 263 15.75 -3.42 -25.42
C TRP A 263 14.88 -2.79 -24.33
N ILE A 264 15.46 -1.90 -23.52
CA ILE A 264 14.78 -1.19 -22.42
C ILE A 264 14.61 0.29 -22.76
N GLY A 265 15.67 0.94 -23.25
CA GLY A 265 15.64 2.36 -23.58
C GLY A 265 16.97 2.89 -24.08
N ARG A 266 16.93 4.07 -24.72
CA ARG A 266 18.08 4.87 -25.12
C ARG A 266 18.09 6.19 -24.37
N PHE A 267 19.26 6.62 -23.92
CA PHE A 267 19.47 7.83 -23.15
C PHE A 267 20.53 8.68 -23.85
N SER A 268 20.14 9.84 -24.37
CA SER A 268 21.02 10.77 -25.06
C SER A 268 21.50 11.86 -24.11
N VAL A 269 22.80 11.93 -23.88
CA VAL A 269 23.42 12.95 -23.03
C VAL A 269 23.83 14.13 -23.90
N LYS A 270 23.17 15.27 -23.69
CA LYS A 270 23.40 16.51 -24.45
C LYS A 270 24.26 17.48 -23.63
N GLY A 271 24.81 18.49 -24.31
CA GLY A 271 25.55 19.57 -23.65
C GLY A 271 26.99 19.23 -23.24
N VAL A 272 27.49 18.04 -23.60
CA VAL A 272 28.89 17.65 -23.39
C VAL A 272 29.78 18.43 -24.36
N LYS A 273 30.80 19.11 -23.83
CA LYS A 273 31.81 19.84 -24.60
C LYS A 273 33.18 19.56 -24.01
N ALA A 274 34.21 19.48 -24.86
CA ALA A 274 35.58 19.46 -24.40
C ALA A 274 35.88 20.70 -23.55
N ASP A 275 36.68 20.53 -22.51
CA ASP A 275 37.08 21.64 -21.65
C ASP A 275 37.95 22.63 -22.43
N SER A 276 38.18 23.82 -21.87
CA SER A 276 39.00 24.92 -22.40
C SER A 276 40.43 24.54 -22.83
N LYS A 277 40.92 23.34 -22.46
CA LYS A 277 42.21 22.76 -22.88
C LYS A 277 42.10 21.65 -23.93
N ASP A 278 40.91 21.42 -24.50
CA ASP A 278 40.56 20.25 -25.32
C ASP A 278 40.71 18.91 -24.56
N ASP A 279 40.56 18.95 -23.25
CA ASP A 279 40.52 17.77 -22.38
C ASP A 279 39.09 17.19 -22.27
N PHE A 280 39.02 15.91 -21.90
CA PHE A 280 37.74 15.20 -21.72
C PHE A 280 36.90 15.83 -20.60
N MET A 281 35.60 15.99 -20.85
CA MET A 281 34.64 16.30 -19.80
C MET A 281 34.26 15.02 -19.05
N ILE A 282 34.43 15.03 -17.73
CA ILE A 282 34.07 13.90 -16.87
C ILE A 282 32.57 13.96 -16.59
N CYS A 283 31.80 13.15 -17.31
CA CYS A 283 30.35 13.07 -17.22
C CYS A 283 29.94 11.95 -16.26
N LYS A 284 29.19 12.26 -15.20
CA LYS A 284 28.62 11.29 -14.26
C LYS A 284 27.11 11.18 -14.48
N LEU A 285 26.65 9.98 -14.78
CA LEU A 285 25.24 9.66 -14.98
C LEU A 285 24.72 8.78 -13.84
N LYS A 286 23.62 9.20 -13.22
CA LYS A 286 22.96 8.48 -12.14
C LYS A 286 21.86 7.58 -12.72
N ALA A 287 22.18 6.32 -12.96
CA ALA A 287 21.22 5.30 -13.34
C ALA A 287 20.57 4.74 -12.06
N ARG A 288 19.24 4.69 -12.04
CA ARG A 288 18.46 4.20 -10.90
C ARG A 288 17.40 3.21 -11.36
N LEU A 289 17.37 2.06 -10.70
CA LEU A 289 16.23 1.17 -10.69
C LEU A 289 15.33 1.58 -9.51
N ASN A 290 14.16 2.12 -9.80
CA ASN A 290 13.27 2.65 -8.76
C ASN A 290 12.57 1.54 -7.97
N LEU A 291 11.73 1.92 -7.00
CA LEU A 291 10.98 0.98 -6.16
C LEU A 291 10.07 0.03 -6.98
N HIS A 292 9.66 0.45 -8.18
CA HIS A 292 8.77 -0.30 -9.06
C HIS A 292 9.54 -1.19 -10.07
N GLY A 293 10.88 -1.27 -9.96
CA GLY A 293 11.70 -2.01 -10.92
C GLY A 293 11.82 -1.35 -12.29
N VAL A 294 11.52 -0.04 -12.40
CA VAL A 294 11.65 0.72 -13.64
C VAL A 294 12.98 1.45 -13.67
N LEU A 295 13.72 1.26 -14.76
CA LEU A 295 15.02 1.89 -14.99
C LEU A 295 14.82 3.35 -15.43
N ASN A 296 15.44 4.27 -14.70
CA ASN A 296 15.50 5.68 -15.05
C ASN A 296 16.95 6.17 -14.97
N VAL A 297 17.34 7.07 -15.86
CA VAL A 297 18.57 7.87 -15.69
C VAL A 297 18.15 9.24 -15.18
N GLU A 298 18.18 9.42 -13.85
CA GLU A 298 17.57 10.57 -13.18
C GLU A 298 18.33 11.87 -13.44
N GLN A 299 19.66 11.78 -13.50
CA GLN A 299 20.52 12.96 -13.56
C GLN A 299 21.83 12.66 -14.27
N GLY A 300 22.27 13.60 -15.10
CA GLY A 300 23.64 13.69 -15.59
C GLY A 300 24.26 14.97 -15.10
N TYR A 301 25.51 14.93 -14.66
CA TYR A 301 26.27 16.11 -14.29
C TYR A 301 27.74 15.94 -14.67
N TYR A 302 28.46 17.03 -14.86
CA TYR A 302 29.89 16.98 -15.12
C TYR A 302 30.71 17.52 -13.95
N VAL A 303 31.92 16.98 -13.81
CA VAL A 303 32.88 17.37 -12.78
C VAL A 303 34.18 17.83 -13.41
N GLU A 304 34.82 18.81 -12.79
CA GLU A 304 36.19 19.23 -13.12
C GLU A 304 37.12 18.93 -11.94
N GLU A 305 38.37 18.58 -12.24
CA GLU A 305 39.40 18.45 -11.21
C GLU A 305 39.88 19.84 -10.79
N GLN A 306 39.66 20.20 -9.53
CA GLN A 306 40.23 21.40 -8.93
C GLN A 306 41.31 21.01 -7.91
N GLU A 307 42.48 21.63 -7.99
CA GLU A 307 43.51 21.49 -6.94
C GLU A 307 43.04 22.24 -5.68
N VAL A 308 42.80 21.50 -4.60
CA VAL A 308 42.51 22.04 -3.27
C VAL A 308 43.72 21.76 -2.38
N GLU A 309 44.28 22.78 -1.75
CA GLU A 309 45.34 22.61 -0.75
C GLU A 309 44.71 22.27 0.60
N GLU A 310 44.98 21.06 1.11
CA GLU A 310 44.63 20.68 2.47
C GLU A 310 45.90 20.70 3.35
N PRO A 311 45.85 21.26 4.57
CA PRO A 311 46.95 21.19 5.52
C PRO A 311 47.10 19.76 6.07
N VAL A 312 48.33 19.25 6.09
CA VAL A 312 48.66 17.92 6.61
C VAL A 312 48.43 17.89 8.13
N PRO A 313 47.66 16.93 8.67
CA PRO A 313 47.60 16.75 10.12
C PRO A 313 48.96 16.27 10.64
N GLU A 314 49.52 16.98 11.62
CA GLU A 314 50.76 16.60 12.30
C GLU A 314 50.56 15.27 13.03
N LYS A 315 51.46 14.29 12.78
CA LYS A 315 51.55 13.07 13.58
C LYS A 315 52.28 13.39 14.88
N GLU A 316 51.60 13.25 16.02
CA GLU A 316 52.24 13.25 17.33
C GLU A 316 53.02 11.94 17.56
N GLY A 317 54.35 12.08 17.67
CA GLY A 317 55.20 11.46 18.69
C GLY A 317 55.30 9.94 18.80
N GLU A 318 56.38 9.37 18.25
CA GLU A 318 57.00 8.14 18.74
C GLU A 318 57.64 8.38 20.13
N LYS A 319 57.43 7.46 21.09
CA LYS A 319 58.31 7.27 22.25
C LYS A 319 58.98 5.90 22.15
N ASN A 320 60.30 5.91 22.01
CA ASN A 320 61.17 4.76 22.20
C ASN A 320 61.40 4.49 23.70
N ALA A 321 61.44 3.20 24.08
CA ALA A 321 62.16 2.69 25.23
C ALA A 321 62.76 1.32 24.89
N ASP A 322 63.94 1.08 25.45
CA ASP A 322 65.06 0.25 25.00
C ASP A 322 64.93 -1.29 25.17
N VAL A 323 65.54 -2.00 24.21
CA VAL A 323 66.49 -3.15 24.26
C VAL A 323 66.33 -4.29 25.29
N SER A 324 66.26 -5.54 24.79
CA SER A 324 67.31 -6.58 24.96
C SER A 324 67.05 -7.87 24.14
N THR A 325 67.98 -8.19 23.22
CA THR A 325 68.67 -9.48 22.88
C THR A 325 67.99 -10.83 23.22
N ASP A 326 68.07 -11.94 22.47
CA ASP A 326 69.07 -12.44 21.50
C ASP A 326 68.57 -13.71 20.76
N SER A 327 69.25 -14.04 19.64
CA SER A 327 69.37 -15.34 18.95
C SER A 327 68.17 -15.93 18.16
N ALA A 328 68.30 -16.71 17.09
CA ALA A 328 69.31 -16.94 16.06
C ALA A 328 68.72 -17.96 15.04
N VAL A 329 69.29 -17.99 13.82
CA VAL A 329 69.28 -19.08 12.79
C VAL A 329 67.97 -19.25 11.99
N GLY A 330 67.90 -18.86 10.70
CA GLY A 330 68.36 -19.59 9.50
C GLY A 330 67.11 -20.11 8.74
N SER A 331 66.95 -20.21 7.42
CA SER A 331 67.83 -20.21 6.25
C SER A 331 66.98 -20.00 4.97
N ALA A 332 67.61 -19.43 3.93
CA ALA A 332 67.60 -19.87 2.52
C ALA A 332 66.31 -19.96 1.65
N PHE A 333 66.46 -19.31 0.47
CA PHE A 333 66.16 -19.80 -0.89
C PHE A 333 64.77 -19.62 -1.57
N VAL A 334 64.72 -18.62 -2.48
CA VAL A 334 64.53 -18.71 -3.94
C VAL A 334 63.29 -19.44 -4.54
N SER A 335 62.47 -18.62 -5.21
CA SER A 335 61.80 -18.81 -6.53
C SER A 335 60.48 -19.58 -6.70
N ASN A 336 59.62 -18.90 -7.48
CA ASN A 336 58.62 -19.36 -8.45
C ASN A 336 57.24 -19.90 -8.01
N ARG A 337 56.23 -19.04 -8.28
CA ARG A 337 55.08 -19.26 -9.20
C ARG A 337 54.34 -20.62 -9.06
N LYS A 338 53.12 -20.62 -8.49
CA LYS A 338 51.79 -20.58 -9.17
C LYS A 338 50.66 -20.98 -8.19
N GLU A 339 49.51 -20.30 -8.33
CA GLU A 339 48.13 -20.75 -8.07
C GLU A 339 47.75 -21.34 -6.70
N ARG A 340 46.92 -20.59 -5.92
CA ARG A 340 45.58 -21.02 -5.47
C ARG A 340 44.90 -19.95 -4.60
N GLU A 341 43.61 -19.78 -4.88
CA GLU A 341 42.44 -19.62 -3.98
C GLU A 341 42.52 -18.75 -2.72
N GLY A 342 41.45 -17.96 -2.53
CA GLY A 342 40.78 -17.86 -1.23
C GLY A 342 40.81 -16.50 -0.55
N GLU A 343 39.60 -15.91 -0.50
CA GLU A 343 39.04 -15.11 0.62
C GLU A 343 39.75 -13.79 1.01
N ASP A 344 38.99 -12.70 0.96
CA ASP A 344 38.90 -11.82 2.13
C ASP A 344 37.56 -11.08 2.20
N PHE A 345 37.09 -11.07 3.43
CA PHE A 345 35.86 -10.60 4.01
C PHE A 345 36.03 -9.13 4.40
N GLU A 346 35.17 -8.22 3.95
CA GLU A 346 35.05 -6.91 4.60
C GLU A 346 33.59 -6.55 4.85
N ALA A 347 33.24 -6.62 6.13
CA ALA A 347 32.13 -5.93 6.75
C ALA A 347 32.30 -4.41 6.57
N SER A 348 31.21 -3.70 6.29
CA SER A 348 31.15 -2.27 6.55
C SER A 348 29.96 -1.99 7.46
N GLU A 349 30.31 -1.42 8.62
CA GLU A 349 29.42 -1.03 9.69
C GLU A 349 28.44 0.06 9.23
N PHE A 350 27.18 -0.15 9.55
CA PHE A 350 26.12 0.85 9.47
C PHE A 350 26.00 1.49 10.86
N SER A 351 26.55 2.68 11.04
CA SER A 351 26.26 3.48 12.23
C SER A 351 24.95 4.24 12.01
N THR A 352 24.03 4.01 12.94
CA THR A 352 22.74 4.69 13.04
C THR A 352 22.93 5.82 14.03
N GLU A 353 22.64 7.07 13.66
CA GLU A 353 22.28 8.09 14.64
C GLU A 353 21.20 9.01 14.06
N ARG A 354 20.02 8.91 14.66
CA ARG A 354 18.93 9.89 14.56
C ARG A 354 19.27 11.05 15.50
N THR A 355 18.94 12.28 15.11
CA THR A 355 18.22 13.22 15.98
C THR A 355 17.47 14.23 15.12
N ASP A 356 16.16 14.29 15.37
CA ASP A 356 15.21 15.28 14.87
C ASP A 356 15.39 16.62 15.58
N THR A 357 14.66 17.64 15.08
CA THR A 357 14.48 19.04 15.53
C THR A 357 15.50 20.02 14.92
N GLU A 358 15.15 21.08 14.18
CA GLU A 358 14.00 21.99 14.19
C GLU A 358 13.85 22.65 12.80
N ARG A 359 12.62 22.76 12.28
CA ARG A 359 12.29 23.67 11.17
C ARG A 359 11.20 24.63 11.65
N ALA A 360 11.63 25.80 12.11
CA ALA A 360 10.75 26.94 12.38
C ALA A 360 11.01 28.08 11.38
N ALA A 361 9.94 28.46 10.68
CA ALA A 361 9.60 29.77 10.14
C ALA A 361 10.69 30.67 9.51
N LYS A 362 10.57 30.93 8.20
CA LYS A 362 11.01 32.19 7.57
C LYS A 362 9.80 32.95 7.06
N ARG A 363 9.51 34.09 7.70
CA ARG A 363 8.64 35.15 7.17
C ARG A 363 9.44 36.47 7.18
N ALA A 364 9.66 36.97 5.97
CA ALA A 364 9.81 38.35 5.50
C ALA A 364 10.26 39.50 6.44
N LYS A 365 11.21 40.29 5.89
CA LYS A 365 11.24 41.78 5.71
C LYS A 365 12.38 42.59 6.37
N THR A 366 13.01 43.39 5.49
CA THR A 366 13.56 44.76 5.60
C THR A 366 14.94 45.04 6.23
N GLU A 367 15.84 45.51 5.36
CA GLU A 367 16.91 46.53 5.56
C GLU A 367 16.36 47.86 6.15
N PRO A 368 17.14 48.93 6.53
CA PRO A 368 18.48 49.30 6.03
C PRO A 368 19.47 50.08 6.96
N SER A 369 20.63 50.39 6.37
CA SER A 369 21.53 51.57 6.53
C SER A 369 22.36 51.71 7.81
N LEU A 370 23.70 51.71 7.75
CA LEU A 370 24.66 52.74 7.28
C LEU A 370 24.75 54.00 8.16
N THR A 371 25.92 54.20 8.77
CA THR A 371 26.69 55.45 8.99
C THR A 371 27.68 55.21 10.15
N SER A 372 28.89 55.76 10.26
CA SER A 372 29.85 56.42 9.37
C SER A 372 31.04 56.84 10.26
N LYS A 373 32.29 56.71 9.76
CA LYS A 373 33.45 57.63 9.94
C LYS A 373 33.95 57.90 11.40
N GLN A 374 35.22 58.20 11.72
CA GLN A 374 36.44 58.52 11.00
C GLN A 374 37.62 58.47 12.00
N ALA A 375 38.81 58.12 11.48
CA ALA A 375 40.17 58.60 11.77
C ALA A 375 40.56 59.18 13.15
N MET A 376 41.71 58.74 13.68
CA MET A 376 42.94 59.56 13.70
C MET A 376 44.19 58.74 14.05
N GLU A 377 45.29 59.05 13.37
CA GLU A 377 46.67 58.60 13.58
C GLU A 377 47.29 59.21 14.84
N THR A 378 48.27 58.52 15.43
CA THR A 378 49.55 59.12 15.85
C THR A 378 50.67 58.09 15.80
N ASP A 379 51.78 58.56 15.24
CA ASP A 379 53.06 57.92 14.97
C ASP A 379 53.97 57.98 16.23
N ASP A 380 54.74 56.92 16.53
CA ASP A 380 56.05 57.08 17.17
C ASP A 380 56.94 55.82 17.06
N LYS A 381 58.25 56.09 17.01
CA LYS A 381 59.33 55.29 16.41
C LYS A 381 59.94 54.16 17.25
N ALA A 382 60.54 53.24 16.49
CA ALA A 382 61.89 52.62 16.62
C ALA A 382 62.09 51.24 17.28
N ALA A 383 62.58 50.33 16.41
CA ALA A 383 63.61 49.28 16.60
C ALA A 383 63.35 48.17 17.65
N ASN A 384 63.55 46.86 17.41
CA ASN A 384 64.48 46.15 16.55
C ASN A 384 64.07 44.64 16.54
N GLY A 385 64.32 43.93 15.44
CA GLY A 385 64.68 42.51 15.46
C GLY A 385 63.59 41.42 15.46
N GLU A 386 63.80 40.46 14.54
CA GLU A 386 63.49 39.03 14.62
C GLU A 386 62.29 38.41 13.86
N ALA A 387 62.70 37.57 12.89
CA ALA A 387 62.22 36.22 12.56
C ALA A 387 60.81 36.01 11.97
N LYS A 388 60.81 35.64 10.68
CA LYS A 388 59.71 34.92 10.00
C LYS A 388 59.43 33.57 10.70
N PRO A 389 58.16 33.22 11.01
CA PRO A 389 57.77 31.84 11.29
C PRO A 389 57.72 31.01 10.00
N PRO A 390 57.96 29.69 10.06
CA PRO A 390 58.15 28.84 8.89
C PRO A 390 56.83 28.53 8.18
N ALA A 391 56.88 28.44 6.85
CA ALA A 391 55.75 28.05 6.01
C ALA A 391 55.29 26.61 6.30
N GLN A 392 54.02 26.46 6.66
CA GLN A 392 53.33 25.15 6.70
C GLN A 392 53.35 24.53 5.30
N LYS A 393 53.76 23.27 5.19
CA LYS A 393 53.72 22.51 3.93
C LYS A 393 52.28 22.11 3.64
N THR A 394 51.65 22.78 2.68
CA THR A 394 50.41 22.36 2.05
C THR A 394 50.68 21.17 1.12
N ARG A 395 49.77 20.18 1.08
CA ARG A 395 49.78 19.14 0.04
C ARG A 395 48.62 19.41 -0.91
N LYS A 396 48.93 19.55 -2.19
CA LYS A 396 47.93 19.69 -3.25
C LYS A 396 47.19 18.37 -3.44
N VAL A 397 45.88 18.37 -3.26
CA VAL A 397 45.01 17.22 -3.54
C VAL A 397 44.04 17.61 -4.66
N LYS A 398 43.95 16.76 -5.70
CA LYS A 398 42.98 16.93 -6.79
C LYS A 398 41.59 16.49 -6.31
N LYS A 399 40.63 17.41 -6.26
CA LYS A 399 39.24 17.13 -5.85
C LYS A 399 38.30 17.38 -7.02
N GLN A 400 37.42 16.41 -7.31
CA GLN A 400 36.41 16.54 -8.36
C GLN A 400 35.21 17.34 -7.82
N VAL A 401 34.91 18.48 -8.44
CA VAL A 401 33.78 19.35 -8.05
C VAL A 401 32.73 19.36 -9.15
N ARG A 402 31.44 19.19 -8.78
CA ARG A 402 30.31 19.27 -9.72
C ARG A 402 30.18 20.71 -10.23
N LYS A 403 30.27 20.87 -11.55
CA LYS A 403 30.25 22.18 -12.22
C LYS A 403 28.91 22.51 -12.86
N GLY A 404 28.18 21.52 -13.33
CA GLY A 404 26.84 21.73 -13.90
C GLY A 404 26.12 20.43 -14.26
N ASP A 405 24.86 20.57 -14.66
CA ASP A 405 24.00 19.48 -15.08
C ASP A 405 24.04 19.27 -16.60
N LEU A 406 23.91 18.02 -17.02
CA LEU A 406 23.83 17.59 -18.41
C LEU A 406 22.37 17.22 -18.73
N PRO A 407 21.73 17.86 -19.72
CA PRO A 407 20.40 17.47 -20.16
C PRO A 407 20.41 16.05 -20.73
N ILE A 408 19.49 15.20 -20.25
CA ILE A 408 19.31 13.83 -20.72
C ILE A 408 17.97 13.73 -21.42
N SER A 409 17.98 13.16 -22.63
CA SER A 409 16.77 12.80 -23.37
C SER A 409 16.59 11.29 -23.30
N SER A 410 15.47 10.81 -22.76
CA SER A 410 15.18 9.40 -22.59
C SER A 410 14.17 8.92 -23.63
N GLY A 411 14.56 7.99 -24.49
CA GLY A 411 13.66 7.22 -25.35
C GLY A 411 13.41 5.85 -24.71
N THR A 412 12.24 5.64 -24.13
CA THR A 412 11.87 4.37 -23.47
C THR A 412 10.61 3.80 -24.11
N ALA A 413 10.21 2.59 -23.72
CA ALA A 413 8.92 2.01 -24.10
C ALA A 413 7.70 2.66 -23.39
N SER A 414 7.91 3.66 -22.54
CA SER A 414 6.83 4.36 -21.84
C SER A 414 5.97 5.16 -22.82
N LEU A 415 4.68 5.26 -22.54
CA LEU A 415 3.77 6.14 -23.30
C LEU A 415 4.22 7.60 -23.19
N THR A 416 4.12 8.34 -24.29
CA THR A 416 4.32 9.79 -24.28
C THR A 416 3.15 10.50 -23.60
N ASP A 417 3.34 11.74 -23.19
CA ASP A 417 2.31 12.47 -22.48
C ASP A 417 1.11 12.81 -23.39
N GLU A 418 1.34 12.96 -24.70
CA GLU A 418 0.25 13.12 -25.68
C GLU A 418 -0.66 11.89 -25.71
N ILE A 419 -0.08 10.68 -25.77
CA ILE A 419 -0.85 9.43 -25.79
C ILE A 419 -1.56 9.22 -24.46
N LYS A 420 -0.91 9.52 -23.33
CA LYS A 420 -1.55 9.44 -22.00
C LYS A 420 -2.76 10.36 -21.91
N ASN A 421 -2.64 11.60 -22.39
CA ASN A 421 -3.75 12.55 -22.38
C ASN A 421 -4.90 12.07 -23.27
N GLN A 422 -4.61 11.50 -24.44
CA GLN A 422 -5.63 10.91 -25.32
C GLN A 422 -6.37 9.75 -24.64
N TYR A 423 -5.66 8.81 -24.01
CA TYR A 423 -6.30 7.70 -23.30
C TYR A 423 -7.06 8.16 -22.05
N ALA A 424 -6.57 9.18 -21.34
CA ALA A 424 -7.28 9.76 -20.22
C ALA A 424 -8.60 10.43 -20.65
N GLU A 425 -8.62 11.10 -21.80
CA GLU A 425 -9.83 11.69 -22.36
C GLU A 425 -10.83 10.60 -22.78
N GLN A 426 -10.38 9.54 -23.46
CA GLN A 426 -11.22 8.41 -23.84
C GLN A 426 -11.83 7.70 -22.62
N GLU A 427 -11.02 7.43 -21.59
CA GLU A 427 -11.49 6.86 -20.32
C GLU A 427 -12.52 7.80 -19.65
N GLY A 428 -12.26 9.10 -19.63
CA GLY A 428 -13.19 10.09 -19.08
C GLY A 428 -14.54 10.11 -19.80
N GLN A 429 -14.55 9.92 -21.12
CA GLN A 429 -15.78 9.80 -21.90
C GLN A 429 -16.56 8.52 -21.54
N MET A 430 -15.88 7.37 -21.42
CA MET A 430 -16.51 6.11 -21.01
C MET A 430 -17.09 6.20 -19.60
N ILE A 431 -16.34 6.75 -18.63
CA ILE A 431 -16.83 6.96 -17.26
C ILE A 431 -18.06 7.89 -17.24
N SER A 432 -18.06 8.96 -18.03
CA SER A 432 -19.20 9.86 -18.10
C SER A 432 -20.43 9.19 -18.70
N GLN A 433 -20.25 8.30 -19.68
CA GLN A 433 -21.33 7.53 -20.28
C GLN A 433 -21.90 6.51 -19.29
N ASP A 434 -21.04 5.72 -18.63
CA ASP A 434 -21.45 4.73 -17.63
C ASP A 434 -22.19 5.40 -16.47
N LYS A 435 -21.69 6.55 -16.01
CA LYS A 435 -22.38 7.34 -14.98
C LYS A 435 -23.75 7.82 -15.45
N LEU A 436 -23.88 8.28 -16.70
CA LEU A 436 -25.17 8.73 -17.23
C LEU A 436 -26.17 7.58 -17.30
N VAL A 437 -25.75 6.39 -17.71
CA VAL A 437 -26.59 5.18 -17.74
C VAL A 437 -27.04 4.81 -16.33
N ALA A 438 -26.10 4.69 -15.38
CA ALA A 438 -26.40 4.37 -13.99
C ALA A 438 -27.34 5.41 -13.34
N ASP A 439 -27.06 6.71 -13.53
CA ASP A 439 -27.91 7.80 -13.05
C ASP A 439 -29.31 7.77 -13.70
N THR A 440 -29.44 7.30 -14.94
CA THR A 440 -30.73 7.20 -15.64
C THR A 440 -31.55 6.04 -15.09
N GLU A 441 -30.94 4.87 -14.92
CA GLU A 441 -31.54 3.69 -14.28
C GLU A 441 -31.95 3.99 -12.83
N GLU A 442 -31.13 4.73 -12.07
CA GLU A 442 -31.46 5.18 -10.72
C GLU A 442 -32.74 6.04 -10.72
N ARG A 443 -32.89 6.96 -11.67
CA ARG A 443 -34.09 7.81 -11.77
C ARG A 443 -35.33 7.05 -12.22
N LYS A 444 -35.18 6.04 -13.09
CA LYS A 444 -36.25 5.10 -13.43
C LYS A 444 -36.75 4.37 -12.18
N ASN A 445 -35.82 3.79 -11.42
CA ASN A 445 -36.12 3.06 -10.18
C ASN A 445 -36.72 3.95 -9.09
N GLU A 446 -36.24 5.20 -8.96
CA GLU A 446 -36.81 6.19 -8.03
C GLU A 446 -38.26 6.53 -8.40
N LEU A 447 -38.54 6.77 -9.69
CA LEU A 447 -39.90 7.03 -10.18
C LEU A 447 -40.82 5.83 -9.91
N GLU A 448 -40.39 4.62 -10.26
CA GLU A 448 -41.15 3.38 -10.04
C GLU A 448 -41.46 3.19 -8.55
N SER A 449 -40.45 3.35 -7.69
CA SER A 449 -40.62 3.25 -6.23
C SER A 449 -41.59 4.30 -5.68
N GLU A 450 -41.51 5.54 -6.17
CA GLU A 450 -42.38 6.63 -5.74
C GLU A 450 -43.83 6.42 -6.20
N ILE A 451 -44.06 5.86 -7.39
CA ILE A 451 -45.39 5.48 -7.89
C ILE A 451 -46.05 4.47 -6.94
N TYR A 452 -45.34 3.38 -6.62
CA TYR A 452 -45.86 2.35 -5.71
C TYR A 452 -46.06 2.89 -4.29
N SER A 453 -45.09 3.66 -3.77
CA SER A 453 -45.19 4.25 -2.42
C SER A 453 -46.36 5.21 -2.32
N THR A 454 -46.52 6.11 -3.28
CA THR A 454 -47.60 7.10 -3.29
C THR A 454 -48.95 6.43 -3.42
N ARG A 455 -49.09 5.43 -4.32
CA ARG A 455 -50.33 4.68 -4.49
C ARG A 455 -50.78 4.00 -3.20
N ASN A 456 -49.86 3.34 -2.48
CA ASN A 456 -50.20 2.66 -1.23
C ASN A 456 -50.55 3.66 -0.11
N LYS A 457 -49.73 4.72 0.05
CA LYS A 457 -49.95 5.72 1.10
C LYS A 457 -51.31 6.39 0.99
N VAL A 458 -51.82 6.64 -0.21
CA VAL A 458 -53.14 7.29 -0.42
C VAL A 458 -54.29 6.51 0.24
N ASP A 459 -54.16 5.19 0.41
CA ASP A 459 -55.16 4.33 1.05
C ASP A 459 -54.86 4.02 2.52
N GLU A 460 -53.62 4.21 2.96
CA GLU A 460 -53.19 3.90 4.31
C GLU A 460 -53.57 5.01 5.32
N PRO A 461 -53.99 4.64 6.55
CA PRO A 461 -54.29 5.61 7.61
C PRO A 461 -53.03 6.35 8.08
N TYR A 462 -53.23 7.48 8.77
CA TYR A 462 -52.12 8.31 9.26
C TYR A 462 -51.18 7.54 10.20
N GLU A 463 -51.74 6.68 11.06
CA GLU A 463 -50.99 5.86 12.02
C GLU A 463 -49.98 4.91 11.36
N SER A 464 -50.22 4.47 10.12
CA SER A 464 -49.30 3.65 9.34
C SER A 464 -48.47 4.46 8.35
N ASN A 465 -48.36 5.78 8.54
CA ASN A 465 -47.64 6.71 7.66
C ASN A 465 -48.28 6.85 6.26
N GLY A 466 -49.59 6.71 6.19
CA GLY A 466 -50.39 6.96 5.00
C GLY A 466 -51.08 8.33 4.99
N TYR A 467 -51.68 8.64 3.85
CA TYR A 467 -52.29 9.91 3.48
C TYR A 467 -53.83 9.87 3.49
N ALA A 468 -54.46 8.74 3.86
CA ALA A 468 -55.90 8.55 3.68
C ALA A 468 -56.78 9.61 4.35
N GLU A 469 -56.34 10.18 5.48
CA GLU A 469 -57.01 11.25 6.23
C GLU A 469 -56.81 12.66 5.63
N PHE A 470 -55.84 12.83 4.74
CA PHE A 470 -55.44 14.13 4.16
C PHE A 470 -55.83 14.30 2.70
N CYS A 471 -56.35 13.23 2.08
CA CYS A 471 -56.89 13.22 0.73
C CYS A 471 -58.42 13.24 0.75
N SER A 472 -59.04 14.12 -0.05
CA SER A 472 -60.43 13.92 -0.47
C SER A 472 -60.55 12.72 -1.42
N GLU A 473 -61.74 12.13 -1.55
CA GLU A 473 -61.95 11.01 -2.49
C GLU A 473 -61.64 11.38 -3.95
N GLU A 474 -61.83 12.65 -4.32
CA GLU A 474 -61.43 13.19 -5.64
C GLU A 474 -59.90 13.27 -5.78
N GLU A 475 -59.19 13.74 -4.75
CA GLU A 475 -57.72 13.79 -4.72
C GLU A 475 -57.12 12.38 -4.75
N LYS A 476 -57.70 11.42 -4.01
CA LYS A 476 -57.28 10.01 -4.05
C LYS A 476 -57.41 9.43 -5.45
N ALA A 477 -58.55 9.63 -6.10
CA ALA A 477 -58.80 9.14 -7.45
C ALA A 477 -57.81 9.77 -8.46
N ALA A 478 -57.55 11.07 -8.36
CA ALA A 478 -56.62 11.78 -9.25
C ALA A 478 -55.16 11.30 -9.07
N ILE A 479 -54.70 11.09 -7.83
CA ILE A 479 -53.34 10.60 -7.56
C ILE A 479 -53.19 9.16 -8.07
N LYS A 480 -54.19 8.29 -7.85
CA LYS A 480 -54.16 6.90 -8.34
C LYS A 480 -54.15 6.81 -9.86
N ASP A 481 -55.00 7.58 -10.53
CA ASP A 481 -55.03 7.68 -12.01
C ASP A 481 -53.70 8.20 -12.55
N LYS A 482 -53.08 9.17 -11.87
CA LYS A 482 -51.74 9.66 -12.24
C LYS A 482 -50.66 8.59 -12.05
N CYS A 483 -50.69 7.84 -10.95
CA CYS A 483 -49.78 6.71 -10.70
C CYS A 483 -49.92 5.63 -11.78
N GLU A 484 -51.15 5.24 -12.14
CA GLU A 484 -51.44 4.25 -13.20
C GLU A 484 -50.88 4.72 -14.55
N LYS A 485 -51.17 5.95 -14.98
CA LYS A 485 -50.64 6.50 -16.24
C LYS A 485 -49.12 6.60 -16.28
N LEU A 486 -48.48 6.86 -15.14
CA LEU A 486 -47.02 6.93 -15.07
C LEU A 486 -46.40 5.52 -15.07
N GLU A 487 -47.06 4.54 -14.47
CA GLU A 487 -46.67 3.13 -14.53
C GLU A 487 -46.78 2.60 -15.96
N ASP A 488 -47.91 2.83 -16.62
CA ASP A 488 -48.11 2.48 -18.04
C ASP A 488 -47.03 3.14 -18.91
N TRP A 489 -46.73 4.41 -18.65
CA TRP A 489 -45.67 5.11 -19.37
C TRP A 489 -44.30 4.46 -19.17
N ILE A 490 -43.93 3.98 -17.97
CA ILE A 490 -42.65 3.29 -17.74
C ILE A 490 -42.52 2.04 -18.59
N TYR A 491 -43.60 1.28 -18.76
CA TYR A 491 -43.59 0.01 -19.51
C TYR A 491 -43.79 0.18 -21.02
N ASP A 492 -44.27 1.35 -21.47
CA ASP A 492 -44.42 1.70 -22.88
C ASP A 492 -43.29 2.66 -23.35
N ASP A 493 -43.59 3.95 -23.47
CA ASP A 493 -42.69 4.97 -24.02
C ASP A 493 -41.49 5.31 -23.12
N GLY A 494 -41.55 4.87 -21.88
CA GLY A 494 -40.62 5.21 -20.81
C GLY A 494 -39.43 4.28 -20.72
N ASP A 495 -39.45 3.07 -21.31
CA ASP A 495 -38.45 2.04 -21.03
C ASP A 495 -37.00 2.51 -21.27
N ASP A 496 -36.80 3.22 -22.38
CA ASP A 496 -35.53 3.81 -22.85
C ASP A 496 -35.51 5.36 -22.74
N ALA A 497 -36.33 5.94 -21.85
CA ALA A 497 -36.39 7.39 -21.70
C ALA A 497 -35.08 7.98 -21.13
N THR A 498 -34.85 9.26 -21.42
CA THR A 498 -33.69 9.98 -20.87
C THR A 498 -33.87 10.29 -19.39
N LYS A 499 -32.76 10.47 -18.66
CA LYS A 499 -32.76 10.94 -17.26
C LYS A 499 -33.68 12.14 -17.02
N ALA A 500 -33.66 13.12 -17.92
CA ALA A 500 -34.47 14.33 -17.81
C ALA A 500 -35.98 14.03 -17.88
N GLN A 501 -36.39 13.05 -18.70
CA GLN A 501 -37.78 12.64 -18.79
C GLN A 501 -38.25 11.93 -17.52
N TYR A 502 -37.45 11.02 -16.95
CA TYR A 502 -37.77 10.40 -15.66
C TYR A 502 -37.90 11.43 -14.53
N VAL A 503 -36.99 12.42 -14.48
CA VAL A 503 -37.06 13.51 -13.50
C VAL A 503 -38.34 14.33 -13.68
N ALA A 504 -38.69 14.71 -14.91
CA ALA A 504 -39.91 15.45 -15.19
C ALA A 504 -41.17 14.68 -14.76
N LYS A 505 -41.22 13.36 -15.03
CA LYS A 505 -42.34 12.49 -14.64
C LYS A 505 -42.47 12.34 -13.13
N LEU A 506 -41.34 12.29 -12.43
CA LEU A 506 -41.29 12.26 -10.97
C LEU A 506 -41.75 13.61 -10.37
N GLU A 507 -41.38 14.73 -10.99
CA GLU A 507 -41.91 16.06 -10.61
C GLU A 507 -43.42 16.17 -10.87
N GLU A 508 -43.94 15.62 -11.97
CA GLU A 508 -45.39 15.58 -12.24
C GLU A 508 -46.15 14.81 -11.15
N LEU A 509 -45.61 13.67 -10.69
CA LEU A 509 -46.19 12.89 -9.59
C LEU A 509 -46.15 13.67 -8.28
N ARG A 510 -44.99 14.21 -7.92
CA ARG A 510 -44.81 15.01 -6.70
C ARG A 510 -45.66 16.27 -6.70
N ALA A 511 -45.88 16.91 -7.84
CA ALA A 511 -46.78 18.06 -7.94
C ALA A 511 -48.24 17.68 -7.69
N THR A 512 -48.65 16.49 -8.15
CA THR A 512 -50.02 15.99 -7.97
C THR A 512 -50.27 15.57 -6.52
N ALA A 513 -49.33 14.85 -5.90
CA ALA A 513 -49.43 14.41 -4.50
C ALA A 513 -49.02 15.49 -3.49
N GLY A 514 -48.32 16.54 -3.92
CA GLY A 514 -47.69 17.56 -3.07
C GLY A 514 -48.62 18.23 -2.06
N PRO A 515 -49.83 18.69 -2.44
CA PRO A 515 -50.75 19.31 -1.49
C PRO A 515 -51.17 18.37 -0.34
N VAL A 516 -51.38 17.09 -0.64
CA VAL A 516 -51.72 16.06 0.36
C VAL A 516 -50.51 15.79 1.26
N VAL A 517 -49.34 15.61 0.66
CA VAL A 517 -48.08 15.37 1.38
C VAL A 517 -47.76 16.55 2.31
N GLN A 518 -48.06 17.78 1.89
CA GLN A 518 -47.89 18.97 2.73
C GLN A 518 -48.81 18.95 3.94
N ARG A 519 -50.12 18.69 3.77
CA ARG A 519 -51.08 18.57 4.88
C ARG A 519 -50.67 17.47 5.88
N PHE A 520 -50.17 16.35 5.37
CA PHE A 520 -49.62 15.25 6.18
C PHE A 520 -48.40 15.69 6.98
N ASN A 521 -47.44 16.37 6.33
CA ASN A 521 -46.23 16.86 6.97
C ASN A 521 -46.53 17.94 8.02
N ASP A 522 -47.48 18.83 7.74
CA ASP A 522 -47.88 19.90 8.68
C ASP A 522 -48.42 19.29 9.98
N LYS A 523 -49.32 18.29 9.91
CA LYS A 523 -49.81 17.56 11.10
C LYS A 523 -48.68 16.86 11.86
N ARG A 524 -47.74 16.22 11.13
CA ARG A 524 -46.56 15.60 11.76
C ARG A 524 -45.70 16.61 12.50
N MET A 525 -45.46 17.77 11.92
CA MET A 525 -44.67 18.84 12.53
C MET A 525 -45.37 19.40 13.78
N GLU A 526 -46.69 19.56 13.76
CA GLU A 526 -47.47 19.95 14.93
C GLU A 526 -47.39 18.91 16.07
N GLU A 527 -47.52 17.62 15.75
CA GLU A 527 -47.36 16.53 16.72
C GLU A 527 -45.93 16.45 17.30
N GLU A 528 -44.91 16.69 16.47
CA GLU A 528 -43.53 16.74 16.93
C GLU A 528 -43.26 17.96 17.81
N GLU A 529 -43.83 19.13 17.48
CA GLU A 529 -43.68 20.34 18.28
C GLU A 529 -44.40 20.23 19.63
N THR A 530 -45.61 19.66 19.65
CA THR A 530 -46.34 19.38 20.90
C THR A 530 -45.59 18.36 21.76
N ARG A 531 -45.04 17.29 21.16
CA ARG A 531 -44.17 16.34 21.87
C ARG A 531 -42.89 17.01 22.40
N ARG A 532 -42.28 17.93 21.65
CA ARG A 532 -41.09 18.67 22.07
C ARG A 532 -41.42 19.59 23.26
N LYS A 533 -42.51 20.35 23.19
CA LYS A 533 -42.98 21.19 24.29
C LYS A 533 -43.30 20.37 25.54
N ALA A 534 -44.00 19.24 25.39
CA ALA A 534 -44.27 18.34 26.51
C ALA A 534 -42.98 17.74 27.10
N ALA A 535 -41.98 17.40 26.28
CA ALA A 535 -40.69 16.92 26.75
C ALA A 535 -39.88 18.01 27.46
N GLU A 536 -39.89 19.24 26.96
CA GLU A 536 -39.26 20.41 27.60
C GLU A 536 -39.95 20.74 28.93
N GLU A 537 -41.28 20.69 29.01
CA GLU A 537 -42.06 20.87 30.24
C GLU A 537 -41.80 19.76 31.26
N ALA A 538 -41.75 18.50 30.83
CA ALA A 538 -41.40 17.37 31.69
C ALA A 538 -39.95 17.47 32.21
N ALA A 539 -39.01 17.91 31.36
CA ALA A 539 -37.63 18.15 31.77
C ALA A 539 -37.51 19.33 32.74
N ALA A 540 -38.29 20.40 32.54
CA ALA A 540 -38.36 21.54 33.45
C ALA A 540 -38.97 21.14 34.80
N ALA A 541 -40.04 20.35 34.80
CA ALA A 541 -40.66 19.81 36.01
C ALA A 541 -39.68 18.93 36.80
N LYS A 542 -38.93 18.06 36.11
CA LYS A 542 -37.90 17.23 36.74
C LYS A 542 -36.76 18.07 37.33
N ARG A 543 -36.31 19.12 36.64
CA ARG A 543 -35.31 20.06 37.17
C ARG A 543 -35.82 20.84 38.39
N ALA A 544 -37.08 21.27 38.37
CA ALA A 544 -37.70 21.94 39.49
C ALA A 544 -37.87 21.02 40.71
N GLU A 545 -38.20 19.74 40.49
CA GLU A 545 -38.25 18.73 41.55
C GLU A 545 -36.85 18.45 42.14
N GLU A 546 -35.81 18.36 41.30
CA GLU A 546 -34.42 18.22 41.75
C GLU A 546 -33.94 19.45 42.53
N GLU A 547 -34.32 20.66 42.12
CA GLU A 547 -34.01 21.90 42.85
C GLU A 547 -34.78 22.03 44.17
N ALA A 548 -36.07 21.67 44.18
CA ALA A 548 -36.87 21.64 45.40
C ALA A 548 -36.34 20.58 46.39
N ALA A 549 -35.90 19.41 45.90
CA ALA A 549 -35.25 18.40 46.72
C ALA A 549 -33.93 18.90 47.31
N LYS A 550 -33.12 19.65 46.54
CA LYS A 550 -31.90 20.29 47.04
C LYS A 550 -32.20 21.37 48.10
N GLN A 551 -33.21 22.22 47.88
CA GLN A 551 -33.63 23.23 48.84
C GLN A 551 -34.18 22.61 50.12
N ALA A 552 -35.02 21.57 50.02
CA ALA A 552 -35.52 20.84 51.18
C ALA A 552 -34.37 20.15 51.96
N ALA A 553 -33.37 19.59 51.27
CA ALA A 553 -32.18 19.03 51.89
C ALA A 553 -31.34 20.13 52.58
N GLU A 554 -31.26 21.32 52.00
CA GLU A 554 -30.54 22.46 52.58
C GLU A 554 -31.28 23.06 53.78
N GLU A 555 -32.60 23.18 53.74
CA GLU A 555 -33.43 23.57 54.89
C GLU A 555 -33.34 22.54 56.02
N GLN A 556 -33.37 21.24 55.72
CA GLN A 556 -33.13 20.20 56.72
C GLN A 556 -31.73 20.32 57.34
N ARG A 557 -30.72 20.65 56.54
CA ARG A 557 -29.36 20.87 57.02
C ARG A 557 -29.27 22.12 57.90
N GLN A 558 -29.90 23.22 57.51
CA GLN A 558 -29.95 24.45 58.30
C GLN A 558 -30.76 24.27 59.59
N ALA A 559 -31.87 23.52 59.55
CA ALA A 559 -32.65 23.17 60.73
C ALA A 559 -31.87 22.27 61.68
N ALA A 560 -31.13 21.28 61.16
CA ALA A 560 -30.22 20.45 61.95
C ALA A 560 -29.09 21.28 62.58
N GLU A 561 -28.54 22.25 61.85
CA GLU A 561 -27.49 23.14 62.33
C GLU A 561 -28.01 24.15 63.36
N ALA A 562 -29.23 24.66 63.19
CA ALA A 562 -29.91 25.50 64.18
C ALA A 562 -30.26 24.71 65.44
N ALA A 563 -30.73 23.46 65.32
CA ALA A 563 -30.96 22.57 66.45
C ALA A 563 -29.65 22.29 67.20
N LYS A 564 -28.54 22.08 66.47
CA LYS A 564 -27.21 21.90 67.06
C LYS A 564 -26.74 23.16 67.80
N LYS A 565 -26.93 24.35 67.24
CA LYS A 565 -26.63 25.63 67.91
C LYS A 565 -27.50 25.87 69.14
N LEU A 566 -28.77 25.47 69.12
CA LEU A 566 -29.66 25.54 70.29
C LEU A 566 -29.18 24.59 71.40
N GLN A 567 -28.71 23.40 71.02
CA GLN A 567 -28.14 22.41 71.93
C GLN A 567 -26.78 22.88 72.50
N GLU A 568 -25.95 23.55 71.68
CA GLU A 568 -24.71 24.19 72.13
C GLU A 568 -24.97 25.38 73.05
N GLN A 569 -26.01 26.19 72.82
CA GLN A 569 -26.42 27.26 73.73
C GLN A 569 -26.99 26.72 75.05
N GLN A 570 -27.70 25.60 75.03
CA GLN A 570 -28.13 24.90 76.25
C GLN A 570 -26.92 24.30 77.00
N ASN A 571 -25.90 23.80 76.30
CA ASN A 571 -24.67 23.29 76.91
C ASN A 571 -23.71 24.39 77.40
N ALA A 572 -23.73 25.59 76.80
CA ALA A 572 -22.91 26.74 77.22
C ALA A 572 -23.40 27.42 78.53
N SER A 573 -24.49 26.92 79.13
CA SER A 573 -25.05 27.42 80.39
C SER A 573 -24.78 26.52 81.61
N LYS A 574 -23.77 25.65 81.55
CA LYS A 574 -23.25 24.90 82.70
C LYS A 574 -21.72 25.03 82.80
N PRO A 575 -21.17 25.52 83.93
CA PRO A 575 -19.73 25.54 84.16
C PRO A 575 -19.20 24.18 84.64
N ASP A 576 -18.02 23.81 84.12
CA ASP A 576 -17.22 22.63 84.46
C ASP A 576 -16.60 22.74 85.87
N GLU A 577 -16.63 21.64 86.62
CA GLU A 577 -15.66 21.37 87.70
C GLU A 577 -15.38 19.85 87.86
N GLU A 578 -14.14 19.51 87.53
CA GLU A 578 -13.21 18.50 88.08
C GLU A 578 -13.47 16.97 88.17
N MET A 579 -12.36 16.29 87.87
CA MET A 579 -12.04 14.86 87.70
C MET A 579 -12.34 13.94 88.90
N LYS A 580 -12.46 12.63 88.62
CA LYS A 580 -11.72 11.56 89.35
C LYS A 580 -11.73 10.16 88.68
N ASP A 581 -10.52 9.68 88.44
CA ASP A 581 -9.94 8.32 88.55
C ASP A 581 -10.67 7.03 88.07
N ALA A 582 -10.05 6.41 87.04
CA ALA A 582 -9.57 5.01 86.91
C ALA A 582 -10.55 3.79 87.02
N PRO A 583 -10.13 2.54 86.70
CA PRO A 583 -9.63 1.99 85.42
C PRO A 583 -10.29 0.62 85.04
N ALA A 584 -9.79 0.02 83.94
CA ALA A 584 -9.71 -1.43 83.61
C ALA A 584 -10.77 -2.13 82.72
N ASP A 585 -10.22 -2.75 81.67
CA ASP A 585 -10.52 -4.03 81.01
C ASP A 585 -11.68 -4.24 79.99
N ALA A 586 -11.22 -4.87 78.88
CA ALA A 586 -11.81 -5.97 78.12
C ALA A 586 -12.67 -5.68 76.85
N GLU A 587 -12.22 -6.35 75.77
CA GLU A 587 -12.96 -6.89 74.60
C GLU A 587 -13.55 -5.86 73.61
N GLY A 588 -13.29 -5.87 72.30
CA GLY A 588 -12.93 -6.94 71.39
C GLY A 588 -14.15 -7.27 70.51
N GLU A 589 -14.29 -6.64 69.33
CA GLU A 589 -14.96 -7.27 68.16
C GLU A 589 -14.78 -6.47 66.86
N LYS A 590 -14.60 -7.24 65.77
CA LYS A 590 -14.33 -6.82 64.38
C LYS A 590 -15.60 -6.29 63.69
N PRO A 591 -15.48 -5.51 62.60
CA PRO A 591 -16.42 -5.60 61.50
C PRO A 591 -15.83 -6.47 60.37
N ALA A 592 -16.57 -7.51 60.01
CA ALA A 592 -16.34 -8.37 58.86
C ALA A 592 -17.07 -7.84 57.63
N ASN A 593 -16.47 -8.10 56.47
CA ASN A 593 -16.99 -8.16 55.10
C ASN A 593 -17.63 -6.90 54.50
N VAL A 594 -17.09 -6.36 53.40
CA VAL A 594 -16.95 -6.95 52.04
C VAL A 594 -18.31 -7.27 51.44
N GLU A 595 -18.77 -6.43 50.52
CA GLU A 595 -19.21 -6.92 49.23
C GLU A 595 -19.04 -5.83 48.16
N GLU A 596 -18.25 -6.21 47.16
CA GLU A 596 -18.13 -5.56 45.85
C GLU A 596 -19.46 -5.63 45.09
N ALA A 597 -19.74 -4.61 44.29
CA ALA A 597 -20.18 -4.81 42.90
C ALA A 597 -20.04 -3.50 42.13
N SER A 598 -19.13 -3.53 41.16
CA SER A 598 -19.15 -2.89 39.82
C SER A 598 -19.79 -1.52 39.64
#